data_AF-A0A7J6WUX4-F1
#
_entry.id   AF-A0A7J6WUX4-F1
#
_cell.length_a   1.000
_cell.length_b   1.000
_cell.length_c   1.000
_cell.angle_alpha   90.00
_cell.angle_beta   90.00
_cell.angle_gamma   90.00
#
_symmetry.space_group_name_H-M   'P 1'
#
loop_
_entity.id
_entity.type
_entity.pdbx_description
1 polymer ?
#
loop_
_entity_poly.entity_id
_entity_poly.type
_entity_poly.pdbx_seq_one_letter_code
_entity_poly.pdbx_strand_id
1 'polypeptide(L)'
;MESCSSSSIFCQLDKEFSKEISALLKPPSPQQVQEYFDKLVKMRQCNGLKIKQDGNYGKGVYAVSDFDEGELVLKDQMLVGAQHSSNKVDCLVCSYCFRFIGSIELQIGRKLYLQNLGLSARMECATESSDEEDDSLTADHDKLGQCSSSNPKKKIPLPKETIESVMNGYVELPYSKQFPLPSAVSCSGGCGEAYYCSEICAEADWEFFHSLLCTGKSLGTPSREALLKFIQHADGTNDIFYLAAKAISLTILRYKKSKAAQFQEGKHNETNGNDISDFSLLLEAWKPISMGYKRRWWDCVALPDDVDYHDEASFREQIRELAFEVMSPGILNIKNFVWICANHSE
;
A
#
# COMPACT_ATOMS: atom_id res chain seq x y z
N MET A 1 32.21 19.28 11.92
CA MET A 1 31.12 19.50 10.96
C MET A 1 31.46 18.73 9.71
N GLU A 2 31.09 17.44 9.67
CA GLU A 2 31.25 16.63 8.46
C GLU A 2 29.84 16.21 8.03
N SER A 3 29.39 16.82 6.93
CA SER A 3 28.25 16.34 6.17
C SER A 3 28.65 15.03 5.51
N CYS A 4 28.40 13.91 6.19
CA CYS A 4 28.50 12.60 5.57
C CYS A 4 27.44 12.54 4.46
N SER A 5 27.87 12.55 3.20
CA SER A 5 26.99 12.49 2.04
C SER A 5 26.19 11.19 2.08
N SER A 6 24.87 11.30 1.96
CA SER A 6 23.95 10.16 2.07
C SER A 6 24.30 9.02 1.10
N SER A 7 24.91 9.30 -0.05
CA SER A 7 25.34 8.30 -1.05
C SER A 7 26.42 7.32 -0.56
N SER A 8 27.27 7.73 0.40
CA SER A 8 28.37 6.89 0.91
C SER A 8 27.86 5.70 1.75
N ILE A 9 26.79 5.92 2.53
CA ILE A 9 26.23 4.93 3.46
C ILE A 9 25.41 3.87 2.72
N PHE A 10 24.70 4.23 1.63
CA PHE A 10 23.94 3.25 0.83
C PHE A 10 24.85 2.19 0.20
N CYS A 11 26.00 2.61 -0.29
CA CYS A 11 27.01 1.73 -0.87
C CYS A 11 27.59 0.72 0.15
N GLN A 12 27.50 1.00 1.45
CA GLN A 12 28.08 0.15 2.50
C GLN A 12 27.14 -0.99 2.92
N LEU A 13 25.83 -0.73 3.08
CA LEU A 13 24.85 -1.75 3.43
C LEU A 13 24.56 -2.73 2.28
N ASP A 14 24.48 -2.23 1.05
CA ASP A 14 24.34 -3.07 -0.13
C ASP A 14 25.53 -4.02 -0.29
N LYS A 15 26.72 -3.61 0.16
CA LYS A 15 27.91 -4.47 0.23
C LYS A 15 27.82 -5.47 1.38
N GLU A 16 27.46 -5.02 2.57
CA GLU A 16 27.38 -5.83 3.78
C GLU A 16 26.35 -6.96 3.65
N PHE A 17 25.12 -6.64 3.20
CA PHE A 17 24.00 -7.57 3.09
C PHE A 17 23.73 -8.02 1.64
N SER A 18 24.75 -7.96 0.78
CA SER A 18 24.63 -8.27 -0.65
C SER A 18 24.02 -9.65 -0.91
N LYS A 19 24.35 -10.65 -0.08
CA LYS A 19 23.87 -12.03 -0.24
C LYS A 19 22.39 -12.15 0.13
N GLU A 20 21.99 -11.54 1.24
CA GLU A 20 20.63 -11.53 1.77
C GLU A 20 19.70 -10.77 0.84
N ILE A 21 20.12 -9.59 0.38
CA ILE A 21 19.40 -8.78 -0.60
C ILE A 21 19.23 -9.56 -1.91
N SER A 22 20.30 -10.21 -2.40
CA SER A 22 20.24 -11.05 -3.59
C SER A 22 19.25 -12.20 -3.43
N ALA A 23 19.23 -12.87 -2.27
CA ALA A 23 18.30 -13.96 -1.98
C ALA A 23 16.84 -13.49 -1.88
N LEU A 24 16.55 -12.34 -1.25
CA LEU A 24 15.20 -11.76 -1.17
C LEU A 24 14.65 -11.34 -2.54
N LEU A 25 15.53 -10.89 -3.44
CA LEU A 25 15.17 -10.44 -4.78
C LEU A 25 15.20 -11.56 -5.83
N LYS A 26 15.73 -12.74 -5.49
CA LYS A 26 15.76 -13.88 -6.40
C LYS A 26 14.33 -14.34 -6.69
N PRO A 27 13.93 -14.45 -7.97
CA PRO A 27 12.60 -14.92 -8.32
C PRO A 27 12.41 -16.38 -7.85
N PRO A 28 11.24 -16.74 -7.29
CA PRO A 28 10.93 -18.12 -6.97
C PRO A 28 10.95 -19.02 -8.22
N SER A 29 11.27 -20.30 -8.05
CA SER A 29 11.21 -21.24 -9.16
C SER A 29 9.76 -21.44 -9.66
N PRO A 30 9.53 -21.81 -10.93
CA PRO A 30 8.19 -22.11 -11.44
C PRO A 30 7.41 -23.10 -10.57
N GLN A 31 8.11 -24.10 -10.02
CA GLN A 31 7.51 -25.07 -9.10
C GLN A 31 7.05 -24.42 -7.78
N GLN A 32 7.89 -23.58 -7.16
CA GLN A 32 7.53 -22.88 -5.92
C GLN A 32 6.34 -21.93 -6.12
N VAL A 33 6.29 -21.26 -7.28
CA VAL A 33 5.15 -20.42 -7.68
C VAL A 33 3.88 -21.27 -7.78
N GLN A 34 3.94 -22.40 -8.49
CA GLN A 34 2.79 -23.30 -8.64
C GLN A 34 2.29 -23.82 -7.29
N GLU A 35 3.18 -24.33 -6.44
CA GLU A 35 2.85 -24.84 -5.11
C GLU A 35 2.21 -23.78 -4.21
N TYR A 36 2.72 -22.54 -4.27
CA TYR A 36 2.16 -21.41 -3.52
C TYR A 36 0.73 -21.10 -3.95
N PHE A 37 0.51 -20.97 -5.25
CA PHE A 37 -0.81 -20.61 -5.79
C PHE A 37 -1.82 -21.75 -5.67
N ASP A 38 -1.41 -23.01 -5.82
CA ASP A 38 -2.28 -24.17 -5.58
C ASP A 38 -2.75 -24.20 -4.12
N LYS A 39 -1.84 -23.91 -3.17
CA LYS A 39 -2.19 -23.79 -1.74
C LYS A 39 -3.13 -22.61 -1.50
N LEU A 40 -2.89 -21.46 -2.15
CA LEU A 40 -3.72 -20.27 -2.02
C LEU A 40 -5.15 -20.52 -2.54
N VAL A 41 -5.27 -21.08 -3.75
CA VAL A 41 -6.56 -21.46 -4.36
C VAL A 41 -7.34 -22.40 -3.44
N LYS A 42 -6.69 -23.45 -2.92
CA LYS A 42 -7.30 -24.40 -1.99
C LYS A 42 -7.77 -23.72 -0.70
N MET A 43 -6.94 -22.86 -0.11
CA MET A 43 -7.28 -22.13 1.13
C MET A 43 -8.45 -21.16 0.92
N ARG A 44 -8.54 -20.53 -0.27
CA ARG A 44 -9.60 -19.58 -0.65
C ARG A 44 -10.87 -20.25 -1.18
N GLN A 45 -10.84 -21.58 -1.36
CA GLN A 45 -11.94 -22.37 -1.91
C GLN A 45 -12.32 -21.97 -3.36
N CYS A 46 -11.37 -21.47 -4.15
CA CYS A 46 -11.58 -21.06 -5.54
C CYS A 46 -11.29 -22.21 -6.52
N ASN A 47 -11.91 -23.38 -6.30
CA ASN A 47 -11.51 -24.64 -6.94
C ASN A 47 -11.65 -24.68 -8.48
N GLY A 48 -12.41 -23.76 -9.07
CA GLY A 48 -12.56 -23.61 -10.52
C GLY A 48 -11.39 -22.89 -11.19
N LEU A 49 -10.36 -22.46 -10.44
CA LEU A 49 -9.21 -21.72 -10.94
C LEU A 49 -7.90 -22.47 -10.80
N LYS A 50 -6.98 -22.22 -11.74
CA LYS A 50 -5.57 -22.61 -11.65
C LYS A 50 -4.68 -21.49 -12.15
N ILE A 51 -3.60 -21.22 -11.42
CA ILE A 51 -2.56 -20.32 -11.87
C ILE A 51 -1.55 -21.15 -12.65
N LYS A 52 -1.16 -20.68 -13.85
CA LYS A 52 -0.12 -21.32 -14.67
C LYS A 52 0.86 -20.25 -15.14
N GLN A 53 2.11 -20.65 -15.32
CA GLN A 53 3.11 -19.81 -15.97
C GLN A 53 3.09 -20.09 -17.48
N ASP A 54 2.88 -19.05 -18.26
CA ASP A 54 2.99 -19.01 -19.71
C ASP A 54 4.32 -18.34 -20.09
N GLY A 55 5.08 -18.97 -20.98
CA GLY A 55 6.40 -18.48 -21.39
C GLY A 55 6.39 -17.13 -22.09
N ASN A 56 5.26 -16.73 -22.67
CA ASN A 56 5.13 -15.48 -23.44
C ASN A 56 4.51 -14.35 -22.62
N TYR A 57 3.63 -14.68 -21.67
CA TYR A 57 2.82 -13.68 -20.94
C TYR A 57 3.03 -13.68 -19.41
N GLY A 58 3.92 -14.52 -18.90
CA GLY A 58 4.16 -14.63 -17.46
C GLY A 58 3.09 -15.45 -16.76
N LYS A 59 2.61 -15.02 -15.59
CA LYS A 59 1.61 -15.78 -14.82
C LYS A 59 0.20 -15.44 -15.29
N GLY A 60 -0.62 -16.44 -15.56
CA GLY A 60 -2.04 -16.30 -15.90
C GLY A 60 -2.95 -17.08 -14.96
N VAL A 61 -4.19 -16.62 -14.84
CA VAL A 61 -5.27 -17.32 -14.12
C VAL A 61 -6.15 -18.02 -15.16
N TYR A 62 -6.39 -19.31 -14.98
CA TYR A 62 -7.10 -20.16 -15.93
C TYR A 62 -8.29 -20.84 -15.25
N ALA A 63 -9.41 -20.92 -15.94
CA ALA A 63 -10.52 -21.78 -15.53
C ALA A 63 -10.15 -23.27 -15.67
N VAL A 64 -10.58 -24.10 -14.73
CA VAL A 64 -10.52 -25.57 -14.79
C VAL A 64 -11.90 -26.23 -14.77
N SER A 65 -12.95 -25.42 -14.64
CA SER A 65 -14.35 -25.78 -14.76
C SER A 65 -15.10 -24.64 -15.47
N ASP A 66 -16.27 -24.94 -15.99
CA ASP A 66 -17.18 -23.91 -16.52
C ASP A 66 -17.74 -23.08 -15.35
N PHE A 67 -18.09 -21.82 -15.65
CA PHE A 67 -18.73 -20.89 -14.71
C PHE A 67 -20.00 -20.33 -15.35
N ASP A 68 -21.05 -20.19 -14.55
CA ASP A 68 -22.29 -19.56 -15.01
C ASP A 68 -22.18 -18.02 -14.95
N GLU A 69 -23.02 -17.32 -15.73
CA GLU A 69 -23.09 -15.85 -15.68
C GLU A 69 -23.51 -15.40 -14.27
N GLY A 70 -22.73 -14.50 -13.67
CA GLY A 70 -22.94 -14.01 -12.31
C GLY A 70 -22.34 -14.88 -11.21
N GLU A 71 -21.68 -15.99 -11.54
CA GLU A 71 -20.99 -16.82 -10.56
C GLU A 71 -19.76 -16.11 -9.96
N LEU A 72 -19.57 -16.26 -8.65
CA LEU A 72 -18.38 -15.75 -7.96
C LEU A 72 -17.16 -16.63 -8.26
N VAL A 73 -16.35 -16.19 -9.21
CA VAL A 73 -15.14 -16.90 -9.65
C VAL A 73 -13.98 -16.80 -8.64
N LEU A 74 -13.76 -15.61 -8.07
CA LEU A 74 -12.66 -15.34 -7.14
C LEU A 74 -13.09 -14.32 -6.08
N LYS A 75 -12.82 -14.65 -4.82
CA LYS A 75 -12.81 -13.70 -3.71
C LYS A 75 -11.49 -13.84 -2.98
N ASP A 76 -10.71 -12.76 -2.94
CA ASP A 76 -9.43 -12.76 -2.25
C ASP A 76 -9.36 -11.66 -1.19
N GLN A 77 -8.48 -11.90 -0.22
CA GLN A 77 -8.15 -10.93 0.79
C GLN A 77 -6.97 -10.09 0.30
N MET A 78 -7.14 -8.78 0.34
CA MET A 78 -6.07 -7.84 0.01
C MET A 78 -4.85 -8.08 0.90
N LEU A 79 -3.68 -8.21 0.27
CA LEU A 79 -2.40 -8.41 0.96
C LEU A 79 -1.91 -7.13 1.65
N VAL A 80 -1.92 -6.02 0.92
CA VAL A 80 -1.62 -4.68 1.41
C VAL A 80 -2.50 -3.68 0.67
N GLY A 81 -2.90 -2.61 1.34
CA GLY A 81 -3.61 -1.51 0.73
C GLY A 81 -3.52 -0.25 1.55
N ALA A 82 -3.68 0.88 0.87
CA ALA A 82 -3.74 2.21 1.46
C ALA A 82 -4.83 3.01 0.77
N GLN A 83 -5.50 3.89 1.53
CA GLN A 83 -6.38 4.89 0.94
C GLN A 83 -5.51 5.94 0.25
N HIS A 84 -5.78 6.17 -1.04
CA HIS A 84 -5.11 7.20 -1.83
C HIS A 84 -5.23 8.57 -1.15
N SER A 85 -4.15 9.36 -1.17
CA SER A 85 -4.06 10.65 -0.46
C SER A 85 -5.17 11.62 -0.88
N SER A 86 -5.47 11.71 -2.18
CA SER A 86 -6.55 12.57 -2.69
C SER A 86 -7.93 12.17 -2.19
N ASN A 87 -8.18 10.87 -2.01
CA ASN A 87 -9.48 10.35 -1.56
C ASN A 87 -9.69 10.54 -0.05
N LYS A 88 -8.61 10.75 0.74
CA LYS A 88 -8.74 11.04 2.18
C LYS A 88 -9.57 12.30 2.45
N VAL A 89 -9.61 13.24 1.51
CA VAL A 89 -10.44 14.45 1.57
C VAL A 89 -11.91 14.14 1.36
N ASP A 90 -12.21 13.20 0.45
CA ASP A 90 -13.57 12.90 0.00
C ASP A 90 -14.28 11.88 0.88
N CYS A 91 -13.55 10.95 1.49
CA CYS A 91 -14.15 9.95 2.35
C CYS A 91 -13.30 9.61 3.57
N LEU A 92 -14.00 9.33 4.66
CA LEU A 92 -13.45 8.72 5.87
C LEU A 92 -13.76 7.23 5.85
N VAL A 93 -12.73 6.41 5.76
CA VAL A 93 -12.89 4.95 5.69
C VAL A 93 -12.03 4.25 6.73
N CYS A 94 -12.38 3.00 7.02
CA CYS A 94 -11.57 2.11 7.82
C CYS A 94 -10.17 1.97 7.20
N SER A 95 -9.12 2.21 7.98
CA SER A 95 -7.72 2.16 7.51
C SER A 95 -7.23 0.76 7.14
N TYR A 96 -8.01 -0.28 7.49
CA TYR A 96 -7.75 -1.69 7.18
C TYR A 96 -8.57 -2.19 5.98
N CYS A 97 -9.90 -2.03 6.01
CA CYS A 97 -10.82 -2.65 5.03
C CYS A 97 -11.49 -1.65 4.07
N PHE A 98 -11.22 -0.35 4.21
CA PHE A 98 -11.75 0.74 3.37
C PHE A 98 -13.27 0.88 3.33
N ARG A 99 -13.99 0.22 4.23
CA ARG A 99 -15.41 0.49 4.46
C ARG A 99 -15.59 1.91 5.00
N PHE A 100 -16.57 2.65 4.51
CA PHE A 100 -17.00 3.93 5.09
C PHE A 100 -17.35 3.77 6.58
N ILE A 101 -16.97 4.75 7.40
CA ILE A 101 -17.19 4.76 8.86
C ILE A 101 -17.79 6.09 9.34
N GLY A 102 -18.32 6.11 10.56
CA GLY A 102 -18.95 7.29 11.17
C GLY A 102 -20.42 7.44 10.79
N SER A 103 -20.80 8.61 10.28
CA SER A 103 -22.16 8.92 9.81
C SER A 103 -22.13 9.66 8.48
N ILE A 104 -23.28 9.74 7.80
CA ILE A 104 -23.41 10.50 6.55
C ILE A 104 -23.08 11.98 6.78
N GLU A 105 -23.51 12.52 7.91
CA GLU A 105 -23.19 13.87 8.37
C GLU A 105 -21.68 14.06 8.53
N LEU A 106 -20.99 13.12 9.17
CA LEU A 106 -19.54 13.19 9.33
C LEU A 106 -18.81 13.17 7.98
N GLN A 107 -19.22 12.29 7.06
CA GLN A 107 -18.64 12.19 5.71
C GLN A 107 -18.76 13.51 4.94
N ILE A 108 -20.00 14.04 4.87
CA ILE A 108 -20.30 15.28 4.14
C ILE A 108 -19.66 16.47 4.83
N GLY A 109 -19.79 16.59 6.15
CA GLY A 109 -19.21 17.66 6.95
C GLY A 109 -17.69 17.72 6.82
N ARG A 110 -17.00 16.59 6.94
CA ARG A 110 -15.54 16.50 6.77
C ARG A 110 -15.10 16.92 5.37
N LYS A 111 -15.78 16.46 4.33
CA LYS A 111 -15.48 16.86 2.94
C LYS A 111 -15.64 18.38 2.74
N LEU A 112 -16.75 18.96 3.21
CA LEU A 112 -17.00 20.40 3.10
C LEU A 112 -15.96 21.21 3.90
N TYR A 113 -15.60 20.73 5.10
CA TYR A 113 -14.59 21.35 5.94
C TYR A 113 -13.23 21.40 5.25
N LEU A 114 -12.76 20.27 4.72
CA LEU A 114 -11.47 20.18 4.04
C LEU A 114 -11.44 20.98 2.73
N GLN A 115 -12.55 20.99 1.96
CA GLN A 115 -12.69 21.84 0.78
C GLN A 115 -12.56 23.33 1.12
N ASN A 116 -13.15 23.77 2.24
CA ASN A 116 -13.03 25.16 2.71
C ASN A 116 -11.60 25.52 3.14
N LEU A 117 -10.78 24.54 3.53
CA LEU A 117 -9.34 24.73 3.80
C LEU A 117 -8.49 24.76 2.51
N GLY A 118 -9.11 24.63 1.33
CA GLY A 118 -8.41 24.58 0.05
C GLY A 118 -7.84 23.21 -0.29
N LEU A 119 -8.14 22.18 0.50
CA LEU A 119 -7.81 20.80 0.22
C LEU A 119 -8.91 20.23 -0.69
N SER A 120 -8.75 20.41 -2.01
CA SER A 120 -9.58 19.70 -3.00
C SER A 120 -8.80 18.51 -3.51
N ALA A 121 -9.49 17.39 -3.81
CA ALA A 121 -8.91 16.35 -4.64
C ALA A 121 -8.38 17.04 -5.92
N ARG A 122 -7.06 16.98 -6.13
CA ARG A 122 -6.49 17.38 -7.41
C ARG A 122 -7.11 16.47 -8.45
N MET A 123 -7.70 17.08 -9.47
CA MET A 123 -8.26 16.38 -10.62
C MET A 123 -7.11 15.90 -11.51
N GLU A 124 -6.27 15.00 -10.99
CA GLU A 124 -5.17 14.35 -11.71
C GLU A 124 -5.66 12.96 -12.15
N CYS A 125 -6.57 12.93 -13.14
CA CYS A 125 -6.90 11.71 -13.87
C CYS A 125 -7.45 12.00 -15.28
N ALA A 126 -7.11 13.14 -15.88
CA ALA A 126 -7.65 13.56 -17.17
C ALA A 126 -6.57 14.19 -18.08
N THR A 127 -5.47 13.48 -18.29
CA THR A 127 -4.44 13.69 -19.33
C THR A 127 -3.45 12.54 -19.13
N GLU A 128 -3.12 11.62 -20.05
CA GLU A 128 -3.08 11.66 -21.51
C GLU A 128 -3.26 10.25 -22.11
N SER A 129 -3.97 10.15 -23.23
CA SER A 129 -3.77 9.22 -24.36
C SER A 129 -4.97 9.37 -25.30
N SER A 130 -5.09 10.55 -25.91
CA SER A 130 -5.92 10.71 -27.12
C SER A 130 -5.03 10.38 -28.31
N ASP A 131 -5.03 9.11 -28.71
CA ASP A 131 -4.59 8.75 -30.05
C ASP A 131 -5.83 8.73 -30.93
N GLU A 132 -5.96 9.77 -31.74
CA GLU A 132 -6.77 9.71 -32.94
C GLU A 132 -6.08 8.75 -33.91
N GLU A 133 -6.82 7.80 -34.50
CA GLU A 133 -6.96 7.51 -35.93
C GLU A 133 -7.86 6.26 -36.08
N ASP A 134 -9.04 6.39 -36.67
CA ASP A 134 -9.44 5.68 -37.91
C ASP A 134 -10.98 5.71 -38.13
N ASP A 135 -11.33 5.87 -39.39
CA ASP A 135 -12.57 6.39 -39.97
C ASP A 135 -13.45 5.23 -40.47
N SER A 136 -14.65 5.01 -39.92
CA SER A 136 -15.77 4.39 -40.65
C SER A 136 -17.14 4.45 -39.96
N LEU A 137 -17.95 5.39 -40.46
CA LEU A 137 -19.38 5.28 -40.84
C LEU A 137 -20.39 4.51 -39.95
N THR A 138 -21.26 5.34 -39.35
CA THR A 138 -22.75 5.25 -39.25
C THR A 138 -23.43 4.62 -38.02
N ALA A 139 -24.20 5.53 -37.38
CA ALA A 139 -25.57 5.41 -36.87
C ALA A 139 -25.82 4.95 -35.42
N ASP A 140 -26.28 5.93 -34.64
CA ASP A 140 -27.28 5.90 -33.58
C ASP A 140 -27.14 4.86 -32.46
N HIS A 141 -26.57 5.32 -31.34
CA HIS A 141 -27.20 5.08 -30.04
C HIS A 141 -27.01 6.30 -29.12
N ASP A 142 -27.96 7.22 -29.22
CA ASP A 142 -28.28 8.18 -28.19
C ASP A 142 -28.57 7.49 -26.84
N LYS A 143 -28.12 8.14 -25.76
CA LYS A 143 -28.30 7.84 -24.32
C LYS A 143 -27.28 6.92 -23.67
N LEU A 144 -26.21 7.55 -23.17
CA LEU A 144 -25.74 7.35 -21.79
C LEU A 144 -24.99 8.60 -21.29
N GLY A 145 -25.74 9.46 -20.60
CA GLY A 145 -25.27 10.31 -19.50
C GLY A 145 -23.98 11.12 -19.68
N GLN A 146 -24.03 12.18 -20.49
CA GLN A 146 -23.15 13.33 -20.31
C GLN A 146 -23.33 13.90 -18.90
N CYS A 147 -22.38 13.65 -17.99
CA CYS A 147 -22.26 14.40 -16.75
C CYS A 147 -21.72 15.81 -17.06
N SER A 148 -22.64 16.68 -17.46
CA SER A 148 -22.64 18.14 -17.38
C SER A 148 -21.30 18.79 -17.01
N SER A 149 -20.58 19.27 -18.03
CA SER A 149 -19.59 20.34 -17.89
C SER A 149 -20.31 21.65 -17.53
N SER A 150 -20.73 21.79 -16.28
CA SER A 150 -21.23 23.07 -15.78
C SER A 150 -20.04 23.94 -15.38
N ASN A 151 -19.95 25.15 -15.97
CA ASN A 151 -19.12 26.27 -15.51
C ASN A 151 -18.99 26.30 -13.98
N PRO A 152 -17.84 26.70 -13.40
CA PRO A 152 -17.69 26.78 -11.95
C PRO A 152 -18.61 27.88 -11.42
N LYS A 153 -19.85 27.51 -11.09
CA LYS A 153 -20.73 28.36 -10.28
C LYS A 153 -19.92 28.67 -9.03
N LYS A 154 -19.70 29.96 -8.73
CA LYS A 154 -19.10 30.40 -7.46
C LYS A 154 -19.80 29.64 -6.35
N LYS A 155 -19.15 28.62 -5.78
CA LYS A 155 -19.66 27.92 -4.61
C LYS A 155 -19.69 28.96 -3.50
N ILE A 156 -20.89 29.35 -3.07
CA ILE A 156 -21.04 30.20 -1.90
C ILE A 156 -20.50 29.38 -0.73
N PRO A 157 -19.42 29.81 -0.05
CA PRO A 157 -18.87 29.05 1.07
C PRO A 157 -19.93 28.96 2.17
N LEU A 158 -20.20 27.75 2.65
CA LEU A 158 -21.07 27.57 3.81
C LEU A 158 -20.38 28.13 5.06
N PRO A 159 -21.13 28.74 6.01
CA PRO A 159 -20.59 29.20 7.28
C PRO A 159 -19.88 28.06 8.01
N LYS A 160 -18.75 28.37 8.68
CA LYS A 160 -17.96 27.38 9.41
C LYS A 160 -18.80 26.69 10.51
N GLU A 161 -19.65 27.45 11.22
CA GLU A 161 -20.49 26.87 12.27
C GLU A 161 -21.47 25.83 11.70
N THR A 162 -21.99 26.06 10.48
CA THR A 162 -22.89 25.11 9.82
C THR A 162 -22.14 23.82 9.47
N ILE A 163 -20.92 23.92 8.92
CA ILE A 163 -20.12 22.75 8.56
C ILE A 163 -19.74 21.95 9.80
N GLU A 164 -19.30 22.61 10.86
CA GLU A 164 -18.98 21.97 12.14
C GLU A 164 -20.22 21.33 12.76
N SER A 165 -21.39 21.96 12.65
CA SER A 165 -22.65 21.39 13.13
C SER A 165 -23.04 20.10 12.39
N VAL A 166 -22.84 20.06 11.07
CA VAL A 166 -23.01 18.83 10.28
C VAL A 166 -21.95 17.80 10.69
N MET A 167 -20.67 18.15 10.69
CA MET A 167 -19.57 17.22 10.98
C MET A 167 -19.71 16.54 12.35
N ASN A 168 -20.20 17.27 13.35
CA ASN A 168 -20.42 16.76 14.71
C ASN A 168 -21.77 16.05 14.90
N GLY A 169 -22.61 15.98 13.86
CA GLY A 169 -23.92 15.35 13.90
C GLY A 169 -25.00 16.14 14.65
N TYR A 170 -24.80 17.44 14.91
CA TYR A 170 -25.84 18.32 15.48
C TYR A 170 -26.96 18.62 14.46
N VAL A 171 -26.68 18.47 13.18
CA VAL A 171 -27.66 18.56 12.09
C VAL A 171 -27.79 17.20 11.43
N GLU A 172 -28.97 16.60 11.54
CA GLU A 172 -29.29 15.34 10.84
C GLU A 172 -29.72 15.63 9.40
N LEU A 173 -29.07 14.97 8.44
CA LEU A 173 -29.39 15.13 7.02
C LEU A 173 -30.57 14.22 6.62
N PRO A 174 -31.36 14.62 5.60
CA PRO A 174 -32.42 13.77 5.08
C PRO A 174 -31.87 12.40 4.65
N TYR A 175 -32.61 11.34 5.00
CA TYR A 175 -32.31 9.96 4.63
C TYR A 175 -31.04 9.33 5.23
N SER A 176 -30.31 9.99 6.13
CA SER A 176 -29.10 9.43 6.74
C SER A 176 -29.31 8.04 7.36
N LYS A 177 -30.48 7.79 7.95
CA LYS A 177 -30.84 6.49 8.55
C LYS A 177 -30.94 5.34 7.54
N GLN A 178 -31.07 5.63 6.24
CA GLN A 178 -31.11 4.61 5.19
C GLN A 178 -29.71 4.08 4.83
N PHE A 179 -28.65 4.77 5.28
CA PHE A 179 -27.26 4.43 5.00
C PHE A 179 -26.49 4.24 6.32
N PRO A 180 -26.79 3.18 7.09
CA PRO A 180 -26.12 2.93 8.36
C PRO A 180 -24.64 2.65 8.13
N LEU A 181 -23.78 3.45 8.77
CA LEU A 181 -22.34 3.28 8.77
C LEU A 181 -21.86 2.82 10.17
N PRO A 182 -20.81 2.00 10.24
CA PRO A 182 -20.23 1.59 11.52
C PRO A 182 -19.56 2.78 12.20
N SER A 183 -19.69 2.87 13.52
CA SER A 183 -18.97 3.87 14.33
C SER A 183 -17.46 3.77 14.13
N ALA A 184 -16.78 4.91 14.16
CA ALA A 184 -15.33 4.96 14.04
C ALA A 184 -14.65 4.56 15.35
N VAL A 185 -13.75 3.58 15.28
CA VAL A 185 -12.83 3.19 16.37
C VAL A 185 -11.48 3.84 16.10
N SER A 186 -10.95 4.58 17.05
CA SER A 186 -9.63 5.22 16.93
C SER A 186 -8.49 4.22 17.11
N CYS A 187 -7.32 4.52 16.53
CA CYS A 187 -6.10 3.76 16.78
C CYS A 187 -5.73 3.69 18.27
N SER A 188 -5.40 2.48 18.73
CA SER A 188 -4.94 2.17 20.09
C SER A 188 -3.65 2.88 20.47
N GLY A 189 -2.77 3.16 19.51
CA GLY A 189 -1.56 3.96 19.72
C GLY A 189 -1.81 5.46 19.84
N GLY A 190 -3.02 5.94 19.52
CA GLY A 190 -3.39 7.36 19.64
C GLY A 190 -2.69 8.27 18.62
N CYS A 191 -2.52 7.81 17.38
CA CYS A 191 -1.92 8.60 16.30
C CYS A 191 -2.82 9.73 15.79
N GLY A 192 -4.14 9.65 16.01
CA GLY A 192 -5.11 10.64 15.53
C GLY A 192 -5.46 10.54 14.04
N GLU A 193 -4.77 9.69 13.28
CA GLU A 193 -4.92 9.59 11.83
C GLU A 193 -5.68 8.34 11.38
N ALA A 194 -5.45 7.20 12.05
CA ALA A 194 -6.03 5.92 11.66
C ALA A 194 -7.33 5.63 12.45
N TYR A 195 -8.36 5.25 11.71
CA TYR A 195 -9.70 4.93 12.22
C TYR A 195 -10.20 3.63 11.60
N TYR A 196 -11.01 2.88 12.34
CA TYR A 196 -11.45 1.54 11.96
C TYR A 196 -12.95 1.38 12.12
N CYS A 197 -13.54 0.45 11.36
CA CYS A 197 -14.97 0.13 11.48
C CYS A 197 -15.30 -0.80 12.65
N SER A 198 -14.29 -1.37 13.31
CA SER A 198 -14.43 -2.30 14.43
C SER A 198 -13.08 -2.49 15.14
N GLU A 199 -13.12 -3.00 16.37
CA GLU A 199 -11.93 -3.43 17.12
C GLU A 199 -11.15 -4.51 16.36
N ILE A 200 -11.84 -5.46 15.72
CA ILE A 200 -11.21 -6.51 14.91
C ILE A 200 -10.36 -5.91 13.78
N CYS A 201 -10.84 -4.86 13.11
CA CYS A 201 -10.04 -4.18 12.07
C CYS A 201 -8.87 -3.39 12.66
N ALA A 202 -9.05 -2.78 13.84
CA ALA A 202 -7.99 -2.06 14.53
C ALA A 202 -6.86 -3.01 14.96
N GLU A 203 -7.22 -4.16 15.54
CA GLU A 203 -6.29 -5.21 15.97
C GLU A 203 -5.58 -5.84 14.77
N ALA A 204 -6.32 -6.15 13.70
CA ALA A 204 -5.72 -6.70 12.48
C ALA A 204 -4.74 -5.71 11.82
N ASP A 205 -5.10 -4.43 11.69
CA ASP A 205 -4.15 -3.44 11.16
C ASP A 205 -2.94 -3.29 12.07
N TRP A 206 -3.13 -3.30 13.39
CA TRP A 206 -2.03 -3.25 14.37
C TRP A 206 -1.08 -4.46 14.25
N GLU A 207 -1.63 -5.66 14.16
CA GLU A 207 -0.89 -6.93 14.06
C GLU A 207 -0.11 -7.02 12.75
N PHE A 208 -0.69 -6.58 11.64
CA PHE A 208 -0.11 -6.78 10.32
C PHE A 208 0.69 -5.58 9.81
N PHE A 209 0.40 -4.34 10.24
CA PHE A 209 0.98 -3.15 9.61
C PHE A 209 1.26 -1.99 10.58
N HIS A 210 0.22 -1.49 11.24
CA HIS A 210 0.16 -0.17 11.85
C HIS A 210 1.05 -0.02 13.09
N SER A 211 1.33 -1.10 13.83
CA SER A 211 2.18 -1.04 15.02
C SER A 211 3.58 -0.46 14.74
N LEU A 212 4.12 -0.65 13.53
CA LEU A 212 5.39 -0.08 13.09
C LEU A 212 5.25 1.27 12.37
N LEU A 213 4.03 1.68 12.03
CA LEU A 213 3.71 2.89 11.26
C LEU A 213 2.88 3.89 12.06
N CYS A 214 2.73 3.66 13.37
CA CYS A 214 1.95 4.51 14.25
C CYS A 214 2.79 5.71 14.70
N THR A 215 2.25 6.92 14.54
CA THR A 215 2.87 8.18 15.02
C THR A 215 2.40 8.59 16.42
N GLY A 216 1.65 7.71 17.07
CA GLY A 216 1.09 7.92 18.39
C GLY A 216 2.13 8.00 19.51
N LYS A 217 1.72 8.51 20.67
CA LYS A 217 2.60 8.79 21.82
C LYS A 217 3.18 7.54 22.47
N SER A 218 2.66 6.35 22.15
CA SER A 218 3.16 5.08 22.65
C SER A 218 4.51 4.66 22.05
N LEU A 219 4.96 5.29 20.95
CA LEU A 219 6.31 5.10 20.40
C LEU A 219 7.33 6.04 21.07
N GLY A 220 8.55 5.54 21.27
CA GLY A 220 9.68 6.37 21.71
C GLY A 220 9.99 7.52 20.74
N THR A 221 10.53 8.63 21.26
CA THR A 221 10.73 9.90 20.54
C THR A 221 11.53 9.78 19.23
N PRO A 222 12.68 9.09 19.18
CA PRO A 222 13.50 9.04 17.95
C PRO A 222 12.83 8.30 16.78
N SER A 223 12.10 7.22 17.09
CA SER A 223 11.36 6.43 16.08
C SER A 223 10.19 7.23 15.49
N ARG A 224 9.49 7.99 16.35
CA ARG A 224 8.39 8.85 15.95
C ARG A 224 8.84 9.99 15.03
N GLU A 225 9.96 10.64 15.30
CA GLU A 225 10.50 11.70 14.43
C GLU A 225 10.88 11.18 13.04
N ALA A 226 11.53 10.02 12.97
CA ALA A 226 11.87 9.39 11.70
C ALA A 226 10.62 9.05 10.87
N LEU A 227 9.58 8.53 11.54
CA LEU A 227 8.31 8.20 10.89
C LEU A 227 7.58 9.45 10.38
N LEU A 228 7.59 10.55 11.13
CA LEU A 228 7.01 11.82 10.68
C LEU A 228 7.73 12.38 9.45
N LYS A 229 9.06 12.29 9.39
CA LYS A 229 9.85 12.66 8.20
C LYS A 229 9.50 11.78 7.00
N PHE A 230 9.32 10.48 7.21
CA PHE A 230 8.88 9.56 6.18
C PHE A 230 7.48 9.93 5.64
N ILE A 231 6.51 10.20 6.52
CA ILE A 231 5.15 10.62 6.15
C ILE A 231 5.18 11.92 5.35
N GLN A 232 5.91 12.92 5.84
CA GLN A 232 6.08 14.20 5.14
C GLN A 232 6.67 14.00 3.74
N HIS A 233 7.65 13.09 3.61
CA HIS A 233 8.21 12.75 2.32
C HIS A 233 7.17 12.09 1.41
N ALA A 234 6.48 11.05 1.89
CA ALA A 234 5.48 10.32 1.13
C ALA A 234 4.33 11.23 0.63
N ASP A 235 3.84 12.12 1.49
CA ASP A 235 2.82 13.10 1.13
C ASP A 235 3.33 14.15 0.13
N GLY A 236 4.62 14.45 0.15
CA GLY A 236 5.26 15.42 -0.74
C GLY A 236 5.73 14.85 -2.08
N THR A 237 5.83 13.53 -2.23
CA THR A 237 6.39 12.89 -3.43
C THR A 237 5.43 11.89 -4.09
N ASN A 238 5.15 10.75 -3.45
CA ASN A 238 4.32 9.70 -4.03
C ASN A 238 3.71 8.81 -2.92
N ASP A 239 2.40 8.59 -2.97
CA ASP A 239 1.69 7.81 -1.96
C ASP A 239 1.98 6.30 -2.03
N ILE A 240 2.63 5.82 -3.10
CA ILE A 240 3.16 4.45 -3.22
C ILE A 240 4.09 4.10 -2.05
N PHE A 241 4.76 5.09 -1.44
CA PHE A 241 5.61 4.86 -0.28
C PHE A 241 4.80 4.31 0.91
N TYR A 242 3.52 4.67 1.06
CA TYR A 242 2.66 4.07 2.10
C TYR A 242 2.40 2.58 1.86
N LEU A 243 2.20 2.19 0.59
CA LEU A 243 2.03 0.77 0.24
C LEU A 243 3.32 -0.01 0.46
N ALA A 244 4.46 0.55 0.06
CA ALA A 244 5.77 -0.05 0.31
C ALA A 244 6.02 -0.22 1.83
N ALA A 245 5.75 0.82 2.61
CA ALA A 245 5.87 0.77 4.07
C ALA A 245 4.97 -0.32 4.68
N LYS A 246 3.72 -0.47 4.24
CA LYS A 246 2.84 -1.56 4.70
C LYS A 246 3.39 -2.94 4.32
N ALA A 247 3.91 -3.14 3.12
CA ALA A 247 4.50 -4.43 2.71
C ALA A 247 5.74 -4.81 3.55
N ILE A 248 6.55 -3.81 3.86
CA ILE A 248 7.72 -3.91 4.74
C ILE A 248 7.28 -4.23 6.17
N SER A 249 6.32 -3.49 6.73
CA SER A 249 5.79 -3.74 8.07
C SER A 249 5.19 -5.14 8.19
N LEU A 250 4.42 -5.58 7.19
CA LEU A 250 3.88 -6.94 7.11
C LEU A 250 4.97 -7.99 7.23
N THR A 251 6.06 -7.81 6.49
CA THR A 251 7.17 -8.74 6.49
C THR A 251 7.88 -8.77 7.84
N ILE A 252 8.19 -7.61 8.44
CA ILE A 252 8.80 -7.54 9.78
C ILE A 252 7.90 -8.22 10.81
N LEU A 253 6.61 -7.88 10.84
CA LEU A 253 5.70 -8.36 11.87
C LEU A 253 5.45 -9.87 11.76
N ARG A 254 5.35 -10.40 10.54
CA ARG A 254 5.32 -11.86 10.30
C ARG A 254 6.59 -12.55 10.74
N TYR A 255 7.76 -11.97 10.44
CA TYR A 255 9.05 -12.49 10.89
C TYR A 255 9.13 -12.52 12.41
N LYS A 256 8.84 -11.39 13.09
CA LYS A 256 8.84 -11.28 14.55
C LYS A 256 7.89 -12.29 15.20
N LYS A 257 6.68 -12.46 14.66
CA LYS A 257 5.70 -13.45 15.14
C LYS A 257 6.23 -14.87 15.02
N SER A 258 6.84 -15.21 13.87
CA SER A 258 7.41 -16.54 13.63
C SER A 258 8.61 -16.83 14.52
N LYS A 259 9.49 -15.84 14.71
CA LYS A 259 10.65 -15.91 15.61
C LYS A 259 10.22 -16.09 17.07
N ALA A 260 9.22 -15.34 17.53
CA ALA A 260 8.68 -15.49 18.87
C ALA A 260 8.07 -16.88 19.11
N ALA A 261 7.37 -17.45 18.13
CA ALA A 261 6.82 -18.81 18.20
C ALA A 261 7.94 -19.86 18.34
N GLN A 262 9.04 -19.74 17.59
CA GLN A 262 10.19 -20.64 17.71
C GLN A 262 10.84 -20.58 19.10
N PHE A 263 10.97 -19.40 19.71
CA PHE A 263 11.51 -19.29 21.08
C PHE A 263 10.60 -19.91 22.14
N GLN A 264 9.27 -19.88 21.93
CA GLN A 264 8.33 -20.52 22.84
C GLN A 264 8.34 -22.06 22.73
N GLU A 265 8.52 -22.59 21.52
CA GLU A 265 8.65 -24.02 21.25
C GLU A 265 10.07 -24.57 21.59
N GLY A 266 11.09 -23.72 21.49
CA GLY A 266 12.51 -24.06 21.60
C GLY A 266 13.13 -24.04 23.01
N LYS A 267 12.34 -23.97 24.09
CA LYS A 267 12.83 -24.03 25.49
C LYS A 267 13.58 -25.33 25.89
N HIS A 268 13.89 -26.21 24.94
CA HIS A 268 14.53 -27.49 25.21
C HIS A 268 15.90 -27.75 24.57
N ASN A 269 16.45 -26.91 23.70
CA ASN A 269 17.83 -27.13 23.21
C ASN A 269 18.56 -25.82 22.90
N GLU A 270 19.43 -25.40 23.82
CA GLU A 270 20.46 -24.40 23.56
C GLU A 270 21.51 -24.98 22.61
N THR A 271 21.56 -24.55 21.35
CA THR A 271 22.78 -24.66 20.56
C THR A 271 22.90 -23.53 19.54
N ASN A 272 24.07 -22.90 19.57
CA ASN A 272 24.49 -21.76 18.76
C ASN A 272 24.44 -22.04 17.25
N GLY A 273 23.35 -21.66 16.60
CA GLY A 273 23.17 -21.70 15.14
C GLY A 273 22.06 -20.77 14.65
N ASN A 274 22.03 -19.52 15.11
CA ASN A 274 20.88 -18.60 14.97
C ASN A 274 20.72 -17.93 13.58
N ASP A 275 21.80 -17.66 12.84
CA ASP A 275 21.72 -16.78 11.66
C ASP A 275 21.02 -17.44 10.46
N ILE A 276 21.23 -18.75 10.24
CA ILE A 276 20.63 -19.47 9.11
C ILE A 276 19.12 -19.68 9.34
N SER A 277 18.71 -19.92 10.60
CA SER A 277 17.30 -20.03 10.97
C SER A 277 16.58 -18.69 10.87
N ASP A 278 17.22 -17.58 11.28
CA ASP A 278 16.64 -16.24 11.24
C ASP A 278 16.40 -15.77 9.80
N PHE A 279 17.36 -15.98 8.90
CA PHE A 279 17.18 -15.60 7.50
C PHE A 279 16.11 -16.44 6.79
N SER A 280 16.00 -17.74 7.12
CA SER A 280 14.93 -18.60 6.59
C SER A 280 13.54 -18.12 7.00
N LEU A 281 13.38 -17.71 8.27
CA LEU A 281 12.13 -17.10 8.74
C LEU A 281 11.79 -15.81 7.99
N LEU A 282 12.80 -14.98 7.70
CA LEU A 282 12.60 -13.76 6.91
C LEU A 282 12.15 -14.07 5.48
N LEU A 283 12.75 -15.07 4.82
CA LEU A 283 12.33 -15.51 3.49
C LEU A 283 10.89 -16.01 3.48
N GLU A 284 10.48 -16.78 4.48
CA GLU A 284 9.08 -17.24 4.61
C GLU A 284 8.11 -16.09 4.93
N ALA A 285 8.53 -15.07 5.69
CA ALA A 285 7.76 -13.87 5.91
C ALA A 285 7.59 -13.04 4.63
N TRP A 286 8.64 -12.93 3.80
CA TRP A 286 8.68 -12.22 2.53
C TRP A 286 7.93 -12.92 1.39
N LYS A 287 7.72 -14.23 1.52
CA LYS A 287 7.15 -15.11 0.49
C LYS A 287 5.90 -14.57 -0.23
N PRO A 288 4.88 -13.98 0.44
CA PRO A 288 3.73 -13.43 -0.28
C PRO A 288 4.08 -12.33 -1.29
N ILE A 289 5.09 -11.52 -0.98
CA ILE A 289 5.56 -10.44 -1.85
C ILE A 289 6.39 -11.01 -2.99
N SER A 290 7.27 -11.99 -2.71
CA SER A 290 8.12 -12.59 -3.74
C SER A 290 7.34 -13.33 -4.83
N MET A 291 6.15 -13.87 -4.53
CA MET A 291 5.30 -14.58 -5.50
C MET A 291 4.67 -13.64 -6.54
N GLY A 292 4.50 -12.36 -6.19
CA GLY A 292 4.03 -11.32 -7.10
C GLY A 292 5.06 -10.93 -8.18
N TYR A 293 6.33 -11.32 -8.01
CA TYR A 293 7.53 -10.84 -8.71
C TYR A 293 7.30 -9.96 -9.93
N LYS A 294 7.74 -8.71 -9.81
CA LYS A 294 8.25 -7.88 -10.89
C LYS A 294 9.70 -7.53 -10.50
N ARG A 295 10.58 -7.32 -11.49
CA ARG A 295 11.95 -6.81 -11.26
C ARG A 295 11.88 -5.50 -10.47
N ARG A 296 13.02 -4.98 -9.99
CA ARG A 296 13.05 -3.65 -9.36
C ARG A 296 12.41 -2.65 -10.34
N TRP A 297 11.61 -1.72 -9.82
CA TRP A 297 10.78 -0.87 -10.68
C TRP A 297 11.60 -0.08 -11.72
N TRP A 298 12.77 0.42 -11.32
CA TRP A 298 13.70 1.12 -12.23
C TRP A 298 14.33 0.18 -13.28
N ASP A 299 14.35 -1.14 -13.06
CA ASP A 299 14.83 -2.14 -14.01
C ASP A 299 13.71 -2.65 -14.97
N CYS A 300 12.45 -2.22 -14.78
CA CYS A 300 11.33 -2.73 -15.59
C CYS A 300 10.21 -1.72 -15.90
N VAL A 301 10.40 -0.43 -15.62
CA VAL A 301 9.50 0.63 -16.10
C VAL A 301 9.55 0.67 -17.63
N ALA A 302 8.43 0.98 -18.30
CA ALA A 302 8.44 1.14 -19.75
C ALA A 302 9.42 2.26 -20.15
N LEU A 303 10.07 2.13 -21.30
CA LEU A 303 10.79 3.25 -21.90
C LEU A 303 9.75 4.25 -22.42
N PRO A 304 9.85 5.54 -22.06
CA PRO A 304 9.07 6.59 -22.70
C PRO A 304 9.32 6.61 -24.21
N ASP A 305 8.33 7.05 -25.00
CA ASP A 305 8.44 7.09 -26.47
C ASP A 305 9.54 8.04 -26.97
N ASP A 306 9.96 9.00 -26.13
CA ASP A 306 11.04 9.96 -26.38
C ASP A 306 12.45 9.44 -26.01
N VAL A 307 12.56 8.21 -25.48
CA VAL A 307 13.86 7.59 -25.15
C VAL A 307 14.23 6.55 -26.20
N ASP A 308 15.33 6.77 -26.92
CA ASP A 308 15.89 5.76 -27.83
C ASP A 308 16.31 4.51 -27.03
N TYR A 309 16.04 3.33 -27.59
CA TYR A 309 16.50 2.06 -27.04
C TYR A 309 18.01 2.03 -26.74
N HIS A 310 18.82 2.77 -27.50
CA HIS A 310 20.27 2.86 -27.29
C HIS A 310 20.64 3.60 -25.99
N ASP A 311 19.74 4.46 -25.50
CA ASP A 311 19.89 5.23 -24.27
C ASP A 311 19.23 4.56 -23.06
N GLU A 312 18.68 3.35 -23.22
CA GLU A 312 18.01 2.62 -22.13
C GLU A 312 18.91 2.54 -20.89
N ALA A 313 20.18 2.19 -21.04
CA ALA A 313 21.09 2.06 -19.90
C ALA A 313 21.22 3.38 -19.10
N SER A 314 21.33 4.52 -19.80
CA SER A 314 21.40 5.83 -19.17
C SER A 314 20.08 6.21 -18.51
N PHE A 315 18.95 5.97 -19.18
CA PHE A 315 17.62 6.20 -18.60
C PHE A 315 17.42 5.37 -17.32
N ARG A 316 17.77 4.09 -17.33
CA ARG A 316 17.68 3.20 -16.16
C ARG A 316 18.57 3.69 -15.01
N GLU A 317 19.75 4.22 -15.31
CA GLU A 317 20.65 4.82 -14.33
C GLU A 317 20.04 6.10 -13.73
N GLN A 318 19.48 6.99 -14.55
CA GLN A 318 18.80 8.21 -14.10
C GLN A 318 17.59 7.90 -13.21
N ILE A 319 16.75 6.92 -13.59
CA ILE A 319 15.60 6.50 -12.76
C ILE A 319 16.08 5.89 -11.44
N ARG A 320 17.19 5.14 -11.46
CA ARG A 320 17.81 4.58 -10.26
C ARG A 320 18.36 5.70 -9.36
N GLU A 321 19.05 6.69 -9.91
CA GLU A 321 19.53 7.87 -9.17
C GLU A 321 18.37 8.66 -8.58
N LEU A 322 17.33 8.94 -9.36
CA LEU A 322 16.10 9.58 -8.89
C LEU A 322 15.47 8.79 -7.74
N ALA A 323 15.40 7.46 -7.87
CA ALA A 323 14.93 6.61 -6.78
C ALA A 323 15.79 6.81 -5.54
N PHE A 324 17.12 6.83 -5.65
CA PHE A 324 18.01 7.06 -4.52
C PHE A 324 17.89 8.46 -3.92
N GLU A 325 17.74 9.51 -4.74
CA GLU A 325 17.57 10.89 -4.29
C GLU A 325 16.24 11.12 -3.58
N VAL A 326 15.15 10.57 -4.13
CA VAL A 326 13.82 10.61 -3.51
C VAL A 326 13.85 9.78 -2.21
N MET A 327 14.47 8.60 -2.20
CA MET A 327 14.54 7.77 -1.00
C MET A 327 15.53 8.28 0.07
N SER A 328 16.50 9.14 -0.28
CA SER A 328 17.61 9.57 0.58
C SER A 328 17.20 10.40 1.82
N PRO A 329 16.23 11.33 1.76
CA PRO A 329 15.81 12.08 2.95
C PRO A 329 14.69 11.39 3.76
N GLY A 330 13.79 10.64 3.10
CA GLY A 330 12.56 10.11 3.71
C GLY A 330 12.60 8.63 4.10
N ILE A 331 13.39 7.81 3.39
CA ILE A 331 13.54 6.38 3.66
C ILE A 331 14.83 6.12 4.43
N LEU A 332 14.99 6.83 5.55
CA LEU A 332 15.85 6.35 6.63
C LEU A 332 15.32 5.01 7.23
N ASN A 333 14.11 4.57 6.87
CA ASN A 333 13.43 3.43 7.52
C ASN A 333 13.43 2.08 6.77
N ILE A 334 13.80 2.00 5.47
CA ILE A 334 14.18 0.69 4.88
C ILE A 334 15.55 0.25 5.43
N LYS A 335 16.41 1.21 5.82
CA LYS A 335 17.62 0.91 6.60
C LYS A 335 17.28 0.32 7.96
N ASN A 336 16.22 0.83 8.61
CA ASN A 336 15.60 0.16 9.75
C ASN A 336 14.93 -1.17 9.39
N PHE A 337 14.58 -1.51 8.15
CA PHE A 337 14.06 -2.86 7.87
C PHE A 337 15.15 -3.92 8.02
N VAL A 338 16.33 -3.71 7.43
CA VAL A 338 17.49 -4.60 7.60
C VAL A 338 18.10 -4.43 9.00
N TRP A 339 18.21 -3.20 9.54
CA TRP A 339 18.74 -2.94 10.88
C TRP A 339 17.77 -3.35 12.02
N ILE A 340 16.44 -3.27 11.89
CA ILE A 340 15.47 -3.85 12.87
C ILE A 340 15.46 -5.37 12.76
N CYS A 341 15.64 -5.93 11.56
CA CYS A 341 15.77 -7.37 11.39
C CYS A 341 17.11 -7.90 11.94
N ALA A 342 18.17 -7.08 11.92
CA ALA A 342 19.52 -7.42 12.42
C ALA A 342 19.79 -7.00 13.89
N ASN A 343 19.14 -5.97 14.44
CA ASN A 343 19.47 -5.38 15.75
C ASN A 343 18.30 -5.27 16.74
N HIS A 344 17.14 -5.87 16.49
CA HIS A 344 16.18 -6.19 17.56
C HIS A 344 16.32 -7.64 18.03
N SER A 345 17.53 -7.93 18.47
CA SER A 345 17.86 -8.89 19.51
C SER A 345 18.20 -8.10 20.77
N GLU A 346 17.18 -7.51 21.40
CA GLU A 346 17.10 -7.15 22.82
C GLU A 346 15.64 -6.83 23.19
#